data_AF-A0A8X8Y1Y5-F1
#
_entry.id   AF-A0A8X8Y1Y5-F1
#
_cell.length_a   1.000
_cell.length_b   1.000
_cell.length_c   1.000
_cell.angle_alpha   90.00
_cell.angle_beta   90.00
_cell.angle_gamma   90.00
#
_symmetry.space_group_name_H-M   'P 1'
#
loop_
_entity.id
_entity.type
_entity.pdbx_description
1 polymer ?
#
loop_
_entity_poly.entity_id
_entity_poly.type
_entity_poly.pdbx_seq_one_letter_code
_entity_poly.pdbx_strand_id
1 'polypeptide(L)'
;MRGLAEHCRERRSKVTRKRYVPNLDKGKGLYFLFIKAETETPGGLVARPVLTSYYKSDQFKNRPVDPYNTYTSPDEAILCVDSFQSMYTQMLCSLLMRKEVLRVGAVFASGLLRAIKFLTIHWRQLALDISTGVLNPKITDVSIQKRMAGILRPDPVLAEFITRE
;
A
#
# COMPACT_ATOMS: atom_id res chain seq x y z
N MET A 1 -7.96 -11.11 -26.54
CA MET A 1 -6.99 -10.11 -27.06
C MET A 1 -6.55 -9.02 -26.07
N ARG A 2 -7.31 -8.66 -25.02
CA ARG A 2 -6.88 -7.64 -24.02
C ARG A 2 -5.64 -8.04 -23.20
N GLY A 3 -5.53 -9.31 -22.79
CA GLY A 3 -4.39 -9.78 -21.98
C GLY A 3 -3.03 -9.77 -22.68
N LEU A 4 -2.97 -9.90 -24.02
CA LEU A 4 -1.69 -9.89 -24.75
C LEU A 4 -1.07 -8.49 -24.80
N ALA A 5 -1.88 -7.44 -24.92
CA ALA A 5 -1.40 -6.06 -24.96
C ALA A 5 -0.89 -5.60 -23.58
N GLU A 6 -1.58 -5.97 -22.50
CA GLU A 6 -1.14 -5.70 -21.13
C GLU A 6 0.13 -6.47 -20.78
N HIS A 7 0.21 -7.75 -21.15
CA HIS A 7 1.40 -8.59 -20.97
C HIS A 7 2.62 -8.05 -21.72
N CYS A 8 2.46 -7.57 -22.95
CA CYS A 8 3.54 -6.91 -23.69
C CYS A 8 3.98 -5.59 -23.06
N ARG A 9 3.03 -4.78 -22.54
CA ARG A 9 3.32 -3.49 -21.90
C ARG A 9 4.05 -3.68 -20.57
N GLU A 10 3.66 -4.70 -19.80
CA GLU A 10 4.30 -5.07 -18.54
C GLU A 10 5.70 -5.65 -18.74
N ARG A 11 5.90 -6.53 -19.74
CA ARG A 11 7.24 -7.01 -20.12
C ARG A 11 8.16 -5.87 -20.52
N ARG A 12 7.68 -4.90 -21.31
CA ARG A 12 8.48 -3.74 -21.72
C ARG A 12 8.88 -2.87 -20.52
N SER A 13 7.97 -2.64 -19.57
CA SER A 13 8.24 -1.89 -18.32
C SER A 13 9.26 -2.57 -17.40
N LYS A 14 9.26 -3.91 -17.32
CA LYS A 14 10.25 -4.67 -16.54
C LYS A 14 11.64 -4.59 -17.15
N VAL A 15 11.74 -4.71 -18.48
CA VAL A 15 13.01 -4.64 -19.21
C VAL A 15 13.65 -3.25 -19.07
N THR A 16 12.88 -2.16 -19.18
CA THR A 16 13.43 -0.80 -18.95
C THR A 16 13.82 -0.58 -17.49
N ARG A 17 13.00 -0.99 -16.53
CA ARG A 17 13.34 -0.83 -15.10
C ARG A 17 14.65 -1.54 -14.75
N LYS A 18 14.81 -2.80 -15.15
CA LYS A 18 16.05 -3.56 -14.92
C LYS A 18 17.28 -2.91 -15.58
N ARG A 19 17.09 -2.26 -16.74
CA ARG A 19 18.16 -1.61 -17.49
C ARG A 19 18.69 -0.34 -16.80
N TYR A 20 17.82 0.47 -16.20
CA TYR A 20 18.21 1.76 -15.60
C TYR A 20 18.44 1.70 -14.10
N VAL A 21 17.70 0.85 -13.38
CA VAL A 21 17.83 0.67 -11.93
C VAL A 21 17.82 -0.84 -11.64
N PRO A 22 19.00 -1.48 -11.57
CA PRO A 22 19.09 -2.92 -11.33
C PRO A 22 18.64 -3.29 -9.90
N ASN A 23 18.35 -4.58 -9.68
CA ASN A 23 18.04 -5.18 -8.37
C ASN A 23 16.71 -4.75 -7.71
N LEU A 24 15.81 -4.08 -8.44
CA LEU A 24 14.50 -3.71 -7.90
C LEU A 24 13.59 -4.90 -7.53
N ASP A 25 13.92 -6.10 -8.03
CA ASP A 25 13.31 -7.39 -7.70
C ASP A 25 13.74 -7.97 -6.35
N LYS A 26 14.77 -7.41 -5.69
CA LYS A 26 15.29 -7.88 -4.40
C LYS A 26 14.63 -7.23 -3.18
N GLY A 27 13.59 -6.44 -3.40
CA GLY A 27 12.90 -5.73 -2.33
C GLY A 27 11.51 -5.30 -2.76
N LYS A 28 10.92 -4.43 -1.94
CA LYS A 28 9.51 -4.02 -2.04
C LYS A 28 9.38 -2.57 -2.47
N GLY A 29 8.23 -2.28 -3.08
CA GLY A 29 7.77 -0.93 -3.32
C GLY A 29 6.83 -0.45 -2.22
N LEU A 30 7.15 0.66 -1.60
CA LEU A 30 6.24 1.43 -0.77
C LEU A 30 5.42 2.33 -1.69
N TYR A 31 4.17 1.93 -1.95
CA TYR A 31 3.25 2.71 -2.77
C TYR A 31 1.98 2.99 -1.97
N PHE A 32 1.64 4.28 -1.83
CA PHE A 32 0.39 4.71 -1.21
C PHE A 32 -0.72 4.71 -2.25
N LEU A 33 -1.52 3.64 -2.24
CA LEU A 33 -2.58 3.37 -3.22
C LEU A 33 -3.93 3.44 -2.53
N PHE A 34 -4.88 4.17 -3.11
CA PHE A 34 -6.18 4.40 -2.50
C PHE A 34 -7.30 4.13 -3.50
N ILE A 35 -8.33 3.43 -3.03
CA ILE A 35 -9.64 3.48 -3.68
C ILE A 35 -10.37 4.78 -3.33
N LYS A 36 -11.42 5.05 -4.10
CA LYS A 36 -12.35 6.17 -3.91
C LYS A 36 -13.78 5.67 -4.01
N ALA A 37 -14.71 6.49 -3.52
CA ALA A 37 -16.13 6.22 -3.56
C ALA A 37 -16.60 5.83 -4.97
N GLU A 38 -17.59 4.96 -5.02
CA GLU A 38 -18.29 4.54 -6.21
C GLU A 38 -19.79 4.80 -6.02
N THR A 39 -20.49 4.99 -7.13
CA THR A 39 -21.93 5.24 -7.14
C THR A 39 -22.58 4.40 -8.22
N GLU A 40 -23.85 4.05 -8.05
CA GLU A 40 -24.63 3.38 -9.07
C GLU A 40 -25.40 4.41 -9.89
N THR A 41 -25.36 4.27 -11.21
CA THR A 41 -26.18 5.07 -12.11
C THR A 41 -27.62 4.56 -12.08
N PRO A 42 -28.62 5.37 -12.49
CA PRO A 42 -30.01 4.92 -12.58
C PRO A 42 -30.24 3.67 -13.45
N GLY A 43 -29.31 3.37 -14.36
CA GLY A 43 -29.32 2.15 -15.18
C GLY A 43 -28.65 0.92 -14.55
N GLY A 44 -28.27 0.99 -13.27
CA GLY A 44 -27.62 -0.12 -12.54
C GLY A 44 -26.13 -0.31 -12.84
N LEU A 45 -25.49 0.61 -13.58
CA LEU A 45 -24.05 0.56 -13.84
C LEU A 45 -23.27 1.27 -12.74
N VAL A 46 -22.19 0.65 -12.26
CA VAL A 46 -21.28 1.25 -11.27
C VAL A 46 -20.36 2.28 -11.92
N ALA A 47 -20.46 3.53 -11.48
CA ALA A 47 -19.56 4.62 -11.83
C ALA A 47 -18.50 4.80 -10.73
N ARG A 48 -17.22 4.67 -11.11
CA ARG A 48 -16.08 4.79 -10.20
C ARG A 48 -14.82 5.24 -10.93
N PRO A 49 -13.83 5.84 -10.22
CA PRO A 49 -12.54 6.14 -10.81
C PRO A 49 -11.84 4.90 -11.35
N VAL A 50 -11.10 5.07 -12.45
CA VAL A 50 -10.42 3.95 -13.14
C VAL A 50 -9.51 3.13 -12.21
N LEU A 51 -8.80 3.80 -11.30
CA LEU A 51 -7.91 3.14 -10.34
C LEU A 51 -8.68 2.35 -9.28
N THR A 52 -9.81 2.87 -8.80
CA THR A 52 -10.72 2.10 -7.93
C THR A 52 -11.18 0.83 -8.64
N SER A 53 -11.56 0.95 -9.92
CA SER A 53 -11.97 -0.20 -10.72
C SER A 53 -10.84 -1.21 -10.88
N TYR A 54 -9.60 -0.75 -11.12
CA TYR A 54 -8.44 -1.61 -11.25
C TYR A 54 -8.11 -2.34 -9.94
N TYR A 55 -8.00 -1.62 -8.81
CA TYR A 55 -7.68 -2.26 -7.52
C TYR A 55 -8.75 -3.26 -7.09
N LYS A 56 -10.03 -3.00 -7.39
CA LYS A 56 -11.11 -3.94 -7.09
C LYS A 56 -11.19 -5.14 -8.03
N SER A 57 -10.51 -5.11 -9.17
CA SER A 57 -10.54 -6.18 -10.17
C SER A 57 -9.69 -7.40 -9.77
N ASP A 58 -9.99 -8.54 -10.39
CA ASP A 58 -9.19 -9.76 -10.22
C ASP A 58 -7.78 -9.62 -10.77
N GLN A 59 -7.55 -8.71 -11.74
CA GLN A 59 -6.21 -8.44 -12.26
C GLN A 59 -5.28 -7.92 -11.16
N PHE A 60 -5.82 -7.17 -10.20
CA PHE A 60 -5.06 -6.69 -9.05
C PHE A 60 -5.08 -7.71 -7.92
N LYS A 61 -6.25 -8.18 -7.49
CA LYS A 61 -6.41 -9.05 -6.31
C LYS A 61 -5.76 -10.43 -6.50
N ASN A 62 -5.86 -10.99 -7.70
CA ASN A 62 -5.32 -12.30 -8.06
C ASN A 62 -4.08 -12.17 -8.96
N ARG A 63 -3.35 -11.04 -8.84
CA ARG A 63 -2.13 -10.81 -9.62
C ARG A 63 -1.12 -11.94 -9.37
N PRO A 64 -0.45 -12.46 -10.40
CA PRO A 64 0.62 -13.42 -10.20
C PRO A 64 1.75 -12.78 -9.39
N VAL A 65 2.45 -13.59 -8.60
CA VAL A 65 3.60 -13.11 -7.84
C VAL A 65 4.66 -12.57 -8.80
N ASP A 66 4.96 -11.29 -8.68
CA ASP A 66 5.93 -10.59 -9.49
C ASP A 66 6.96 -9.89 -8.58
N PRO A 67 8.24 -10.31 -8.60
CA PRO A 67 9.29 -9.70 -7.80
C PRO A 67 9.41 -8.18 -8.02
N TYR A 68 9.12 -7.69 -9.23
CA TYR A 68 9.17 -6.24 -9.51
C TYR A 68 7.98 -5.45 -8.98
N ASN A 69 6.85 -6.11 -8.67
CA ASN A 69 5.60 -5.48 -8.23
C ASN A 69 5.15 -6.03 -6.86
N THR A 70 6.12 -6.31 -5.98
CA THR A 70 5.83 -6.64 -4.58
C THR A 70 5.73 -5.35 -3.76
N TYR A 71 4.63 -5.19 -3.01
CA TYR A 71 4.36 -3.99 -2.23
C TYR A 71 4.48 -4.23 -0.73
N THR A 72 4.69 -3.16 0.04
CA THR A 72 4.59 -3.20 1.52
C THR A 72 3.14 -3.21 1.99
N SER A 73 2.26 -2.53 1.26
CA SER A 73 0.85 -2.38 1.59
C SER A 73 0.07 -3.67 1.32
N PRO A 74 -0.66 -4.22 2.30
CA PRO A 74 -1.59 -5.32 2.08
C PRO A 74 -2.80 -4.85 1.26
N ASP A 75 -3.38 -5.75 0.47
CA ASP A 75 -4.51 -5.45 -0.41
C ASP A 75 -5.73 -4.96 0.41
N GLU A 76 -5.94 -5.50 1.61
CA GLU A 76 -6.99 -5.10 2.54
C GLU A 76 -6.87 -3.60 2.92
N ALA A 77 -5.66 -3.09 3.08
CA ALA A 77 -5.44 -1.66 3.36
C ALA A 77 -5.69 -0.79 2.12
N ILE A 78 -5.29 -1.25 0.93
CA ILE A 78 -5.51 -0.53 -0.34
C ILE A 78 -7.00 -0.44 -0.67
N LEU A 79 -7.74 -1.52 -0.37
CA LEU A 79 -9.16 -1.67 -0.64
C LEU A 79 -10.08 -1.12 0.46
N CYS A 80 -9.51 -0.59 1.54
CA CYS A 80 -10.29 0.04 2.60
C CYS A 80 -10.89 1.37 2.11
N VAL A 81 -12.19 1.52 2.33
CA VAL A 81 -12.94 2.71 1.89
C VAL A 81 -12.61 3.92 2.78
N ASP A 82 -12.34 3.68 4.06
CA ASP A 82 -11.91 4.71 4.98
C ASP A 82 -10.47 5.12 4.67
N SER A 83 -10.31 6.34 4.16
CA SER A 83 -9.01 6.86 3.75
C SER A 83 -8.02 7.04 4.91
N PHE A 84 -8.49 7.29 6.13
CA PHE A 84 -7.63 7.38 7.31
C PHE A 84 -7.09 5.99 7.65
N GLN A 85 -7.96 4.98 7.73
CA GLN A 85 -7.55 3.62 8.06
C GLN A 85 -6.64 3.02 6.97
N SER A 86 -6.96 3.28 5.71
CA SER A 86 -6.11 2.90 4.57
C SER A 86 -4.72 3.53 4.67
N MET A 87 -4.64 4.85 4.85
CA MET A 87 -3.36 5.56 4.95
C MET A 87 -2.54 5.09 6.16
N TYR A 88 -3.19 5.00 7.33
CA TYR A 88 -2.55 4.62 8.58
C TYR A 88 -1.93 3.22 8.47
N THR A 89 -2.70 2.26 7.95
CA THR A 89 -2.25 0.87 7.82
C THR A 89 -1.15 0.71 6.79
N GLN A 90 -1.27 1.37 5.62
CA GLN A 90 -0.20 1.36 4.62
C GLN A 90 1.10 1.97 5.16
N MET A 91 1.00 3.08 5.92
CA MET A 91 2.15 3.70 6.58
C MET A 91 2.76 2.75 7.61
N LEU A 92 1.96 2.13 8.47
CA LEU A 92 2.42 1.18 9.48
C LEU A 92 3.16 -0.01 8.87
N CYS A 93 2.57 -0.69 7.87
CA CYS A 93 3.23 -1.78 7.17
C CYS A 93 4.54 -1.34 6.51
N SER A 94 4.58 -0.12 6.00
CA SER A 94 5.79 0.42 5.35
C SER A 94 6.94 0.66 6.33
N LEU A 95 6.65 1.08 7.57
CA LEU A 95 7.63 1.23 8.64
C LEU A 95 8.17 -0.12 9.12
N LEU A 96 7.28 -1.10 9.29
CA LEU A 96 7.65 -2.48 9.66
C LEU A 96 8.59 -3.11 8.62
N MET A 97 8.33 -2.89 7.33
CA MET A 97 9.12 -3.43 6.23
C MET A 97 10.22 -2.48 5.72
N ARG A 98 10.59 -1.43 6.47
CA ARG A 98 11.46 -0.33 5.97
C ARG A 98 12.76 -0.79 5.31
N LYS A 99 13.37 -1.86 5.82
CA LYS A 99 14.65 -2.40 5.32
C LYS A 99 14.52 -3.07 3.96
N GLU A 100 13.31 -3.45 3.57
CA GLU A 100 13.01 -4.07 2.27
C GLU A 100 12.63 -3.02 1.21
N VAL A 101 12.40 -1.75 1.58
CA VAL A 101 11.88 -0.72 0.67
C VAL A 101 12.99 -0.22 -0.25
N LEU A 102 12.81 -0.44 -1.57
CA LEU A 102 13.72 0.07 -2.61
C LEU A 102 13.12 1.21 -3.43
N ARG A 103 11.80 1.40 -3.34
CA ARG A 103 11.04 2.36 -4.13
C ARG A 103 9.92 2.95 -3.29
N VAL A 104 9.69 4.24 -3.44
CA VAL A 104 8.64 5.00 -2.74
C VAL A 104 7.80 5.73 -3.77
N GLY A 105 6.48 5.73 -3.64
CA GLY A 105 5.64 6.46 -4.57
C GLY A 105 4.15 6.51 -4.22
N ALA A 106 3.44 7.24 -5.07
CA ALA A 106 2.00 7.27 -5.19
C ALA A 106 1.66 7.54 -6.66
N VAL A 107 0.39 7.43 -7.04
CA VAL A 107 -0.05 7.74 -8.41
C VAL A 107 0.25 9.19 -8.78
N PHE A 108 0.04 10.11 -7.84
CA PHE A 108 0.33 11.53 -7.98
C PHE A 108 1.26 12.00 -6.87
N ALA A 109 2.12 12.98 -7.18
CA ALA A 109 3.02 13.59 -6.19
C ALA A 109 2.27 14.13 -4.97
N SER A 110 1.08 14.72 -5.18
CA SER A 110 0.22 15.20 -4.10
C SER A 110 -0.25 14.10 -3.14
N GLY A 111 -0.35 12.85 -3.60
CA GLY A 111 -0.65 11.69 -2.76
C GLY A 111 0.52 11.35 -1.84
N LEU A 112 1.75 11.36 -2.39
CA LEU A 112 2.95 11.11 -1.62
C LEU A 112 3.21 12.21 -0.59
N LEU A 113 3.05 13.48 -0.96
CA LEU A 113 3.16 14.61 -0.03
C LEU A 113 2.17 14.49 1.13
N ARG A 114 0.93 14.04 0.85
CA ARG A 114 -0.06 13.78 1.91
C ARG A 114 0.36 12.64 2.83
N ALA A 115 0.96 11.57 2.30
CA ALA A 115 1.47 10.49 3.13
C ALA A 115 2.65 10.94 4.01
N ILE A 116 3.58 11.73 3.47
CA ILE A 116 4.67 12.34 4.25
C ILE A 116 4.09 13.22 5.35
N LYS A 117 3.14 14.11 5.02
CA LYS A 117 2.46 14.95 6.01
C LYS A 117 1.74 14.11 7.07
N PHE A 118 1.10 13.02 6.68
CA PHE A 118 0.44 12.09 7.59
C PHE A 118 1.43 11.50 8.60
N LEU A 119 2.60 11.06 8.14
CA LEU A 119 3.66 10.56 9.02
C LEU A 119 4.08 11.63 10.05
N THR A 120 4.31 12.88 9.62
CA THR A 120 4.70 13.96 10.55
C THR A 120 3.66 14.24 11.65
N ILE A 121 2.39 13.92 11.43
CA ILE A 121 1.30 14.12 12.40
C ILE A 121 1.13 12.89 13.30
N HIS A 122 1.23 11.69 12.72
CA HIS A 122 0.81 10.45 13.37
C HIS A 122 1.96 9.53 13.83
N TRP A 123 3.22 9.92 13.62
CA TRP A 123 4.38 9.09 13.93
C TRP A 123 4.40 8.57 15.38
N ARG A 124 3.97 9.37 16.37
CA ARG A 124 3.94 8.93 17.78
C ARG A 124 3.04 7.73 17.99
N GLN A 125 1.85 7.76 17.39
CA GLN A 125 0.91 6.66 17.50
C GLN A 125 1.41 5.45 16.72
N LEU A 126 2.00 5.65 15.53
CA LEU A 126 2.61 4.57 14.75
C LEU A 126 3.76 3.90 15.53
N ALA A 127 4.62 4.68 16.19
CA ALA A 127 5.69 4.17 17.03
C ALA A 127 5.15 3.41 18.26
N LEU A 128 4.07 3.89 18.87
CA LEU A 128 3.41 3.19 19.98
C LEU A 128 2.83 1.84 19.54
N ASP A 129 2.14 1.81 18.41
CA ASP A 129 1.59 0.57 17.83
C ASP A 129 2.71 -0.44 17.53
N ILE A 130 3.84 0.03 16.98
CA ILE A 130 5.02 -0.81 16.72
C ILE A 130 5.65 -1.31 18.03
N SER A 131 5.82 -0.43 19.03
CA SER A 131 6.42 -0.77 20.32
C SER A 131 5.62 -1.83 21.07
N THR A 132 4.29 -1.64 21.12
CA THR A 132 3.37 -2.51 21.86
C THR A 132 2.94 -3.73 21.06
N GLY A 133 3.07 -3.69 19.73
CA GLY A 133 2.48 -4.69 18.84
C GLY A 133 0.95 -4.66 18.79
N VAL A 134 0.31 -3.61 19.31
CA VAL A 134 -1.14 -3.47 19.39
C VAL A 134 -1.59 -2.43 18.37
N LEU A 135 -2.53 -2.81 17.52
CA LEU A 135 -3.07 -1.91 16.50
C LEU A 135 -3.97 -0.85 17.13
N ASN A 136 -3.81 0.39 16.68
CA ASN A 136 -4.62 1.54 17.09
C ASN A 136 -6.13 1.23 16.97
N PRO A 137 -6.93 1.43 18.03
CA PRO A 137 -8.36 1.14 18.05
C PRO A 137 -9.18 2.00 17.07
N LYS A 138 -8.60 3.10 16.53
CA LYS A 138 -9.22 3.86 15.43
C LYS A 138 -9.31 3.05 14.12
N ILE A 139 -8.56 1.95 14.01
CA ILE A 139 -8.66 1.02 12.89
C ILE A 139 -9.75 0.01 13.22
N THR A 140 -10.93 0.23 12.64
CA THR A 140 -12.15 -0.55 12.88
C THR A 140 -12.47 -1.53 11.75
N ASP A 141 -11.82 -1.39 10.59
CA ASP A 141 -12.00 -2.30 9.46
C ASP A 141 -11.50 -3.72 9.83
N VAL A 142 -12.43 -4.67 9.85
CA VAL A 142 -12.18 -6.05 10.28
C VAL A 142 -11.16 -6.76 9.38
N SER A 143 -11.14 -6.46 8.08
CA SER A 143 -10.21 -7.08 7.14
C SER A 143 -8.79 -6.60 7.41
N ILE A 144 -8.61 -5.30 7.68
CA ILE A 144 -7.35 -4.74 8.13
C ILE A 144 -6.93 -5.35 9.47
N GLN A 145 -7.81 -5.36 10.48
CA GLN A 145 -7.48 -5.89 11.81
C GLN A 145 -6.99 -7.33 11.73
N LYS A 146 -7.71 -8.19 10.99
CA LYS A 146 -7.33 -9.59 10.77
C LYS A 146 -5.98 -9.70 10.09
N ARG A 147 -5.72 -8.88 9.06
CA ARG A 147 -4.44 -8.89 8.34
C ARG A 147 -3.29 -8.43 9.24
N MET A 148 -3.50 -7.38 10.02
CA MET A 148 -2.49 -6.81 10.90
C MET A 148 -2.16 -7.72 12.08
N ALA A 149 -3.12 -8.52 12.58
CA ALA A 149 -2.84 -9.52 13.61
C ALA A 149 -1.75 -10.54 13.20
N GLY A 150 -1.58 -10.79 11.89
CA GLY A 150 -0.51 -11.65 11.37
C GLY A 150 0.82 -10.93 11.14
N ILE A 151 0.83 -9.60 11.03
CA ILE A 151 2.00 -8.79 10.64
C ILE A 151 2.60 -8.04 11.83
N LEU A 152 1.76 -7.39 12.64
CA LEU A 152 2.19 -6.51 13.72
C LEU A 152 2.71 -7.35 14.89
N ARG A 153 3.94 -7.10 15.28
CA ARG A 153 4.61 -7.70 16.43
C ARG A 153 5.29 -6.58 17.23
N PRO A 154 5.42 -6.71 18.56
CA PRO A 154 6.16 -5.74 19.36
C PRO A 154 7.61 -5.62 18.86
N ASP A 155 8.02 -4.43 18.47
CA ASP A 155 9.40 -4.09 18.07
C ASP A 155 9.81 -2.75 18.70
N PRO A 156 10.22 -2.75 19.98
CA PRO A 156 10.64 -1.54 20.68
C PRO A 156 11.85 -0.85 20.03
N VAL A 157 12.75 -1.63 19.41
CA VAL A 157 13.96 -1.11 18.76
C VAL A 157 13.58 -0.28 17.53
N LEU A 158 12.62 -0.74 16.73
CA LEU A 158 12.08 0.04 15.61
C LEU A 158 11.32 1.27 16.09
N ALA A 159 10.51 1.14 17.14
CA ALA A 159 9.77 2.27 17.70
C ALA A 159 10.70 3.39 18.21
N GLU A 160 11.78 3.02 18.89
CA GLU A 160 12.81 3.96 19.33
C GLU A 160 13.52 4.63 18.15
N PHE A 161 13.89 3.85 17.13
CA PHE A 161 14.46 4.38 15.89
C PHE A 161 13.55 5.44 15.25
N ILE A 162 12.25 5.19 15.14
CA ILE A 162 11.28 6.15 14.57
C ILE A 162 11.13 7.40 15.44
N THR A 163 11.30 7.27 16.76
CA THR A 163 11.10 8.38 17.70
C THR A 163 12.30 9.33 17.73
N ARG A 164 13.49 8.84 17.40
CA ARG A 164 14.74 9.60 17.45
C ARG A 164 15.01 10.43 16.20
N GLU A 165 14.48 10.00 15.05
CA GLU A 165 14.60 10.67 13.74
C GLU A 165 13.51 11.73 13.54
#